data_AF-A0A3C1Z6L2-F1
#
_entry.id   AF-A0A3C1Z6L2-F1
#
_cell.length_a   1.000
_cell.length_b   1.000
_cell.length_c   1.000
_cell.angle_alpha   90.00
_cell.angle_beta   90.00
_cell.angle_gamma   90.00
#
_symmetry.space_group_name_H-M   'P 1'
#
loop_
_entity.id
_entity.type
_entity.pdbx_description
1 polymer ?
#
loop_
_entity_poly.entity_id
_entity_poly.type
_entity_poly.pdbx_seq_one_letter_code
_entity_poly.pdbx_strand_id
1 'polypeptide(L)' 'MEGLSPLYRRVAGIDVHRMLHVVTVLIEQPDGSIAKHSREFGGFKRDCRALAQWLVELQVQLVVMESTGIYWK' A
#
# COMPACT_ATOMS: atom_id res chain seq x y z
N MET A 1 25.29 3.30 17.48
CA MET A 1 23.95 2.68 17.46
C MET A 1 23.67 2.39 16.01
N GLU A 2 23.86 1.16 15.55
CA GLU A 2 23.47 0.80 14.18
C GLU A 2 21.95 0.96 14.09
N GLY A 3 21.50 1.95 13.32
CA GLY A 3 20.09 2.24 13.13
C GLY A 3 19.42 1.13 12.30
N LEU A 4 18.11 0.97 12.49
CA LEU A 4 17.31 0.08 11.67
C LEU A 4 17.40 0.51 10.20
N SER A 5 17.83 -0.40 9.33
CA SER A 5 17.86 -0.17 7.88
C SER A 5 16.56 -0.70 7.24
N PRO A 6 15.89 0.07 6.38
CA PRO A 6 14.66 -0.36 5.72
C PRO A 6 14.94 -1.52 4.75
N LEU A 7 14.14 -2.58 4.83
CA LEU A 7 14.21 -3.75 3.93
C LEU A 7 13.62 -3.47 2.54
N TYR A 8 12.63 -2.57 2.48
CA TYR A 8 11.93 -2.19 1.26
C TYR A 8 11.83 -0.67 1.18
N ARG A 9 12.02 -0.12 -0.02
CA ARG A 9 12.00 1.33 -0.28
C ARG A 9 10.66 1.83 -0.78
N ARG A 10 9.80 0.91 -1.25
CA ARG A 10 8.49 1.21 -1.83
C ARG A 10 7.47 0.27 -1.22
N VAL A 11 6.66 0.77 -0.29
CA VAL A 11 5.72 -0.05 0.47
C VAL A 11 4.34 0.55 0.47
N ALA A 12 3.31 -0.30 0.54
CA ALA A 12 1.93 0.13 0.72
C ALA A 12 1.33 -0.47 1.99
N GLY A 13 0.61 0.35 2.74
CA GLY A 13 -0.33 -0.09 3.76
C GLY A 13 -1.76 0.00 3.23
N ILE A 14 -2.56 -1.04 3.44
CA ILE A 14 -3.98 -1.09 3.07
C ILE A 14 -4.82 -1.40 4.30
N ASP A 15 -5.74 -0.50 4.62
CA ASP A 15 -6.88 -0.78 5.49
C ASP A 15 -8.02 -1.35 4.63
N VAL A 16 -8.34 -2.61 4.87
CA VAL A 16 -9.31 -3.38 4.08
C VAL A 16 -10.67 -3.41 4.80
N HIS A 17 -11.63 -2.66 4.26
CA HIS A 17 -13.04 -2.76 4.59
C HIS A 17 -13.87 -3.35 3.45
N ARG A 18 -15.13 -3.75 3.73
CA ARG A 18 -16.00 -4.46 2.77
C ARG A 18 -16.22 -3.69 1.48
N MET A 19 -16.42 -2.38 1.59
CA MET A 19 -16.82 -1.50 0.49
C MET A 19 -15.74 -0.51 0.07
N LEU A 20 -14.68 -0.39 0.86
CA LEU A 20 -13.67 0.65 0.74
C LEU A 20 -12.30 0.11 1.16
N HIS A 21 -11.27 0.47 0.43
CA HIS A 21 -9.87 0.22 0.75
C HIS A 21 -9.15 1.55 0.83
N VAL A 22 -8.58 1.87 1.98
CA VAL A 22 -7.76 3.06 2.16
C VAL A 22 -6.31 2.63 2.01
N VAL A 23 -5.62 3.17 1.00
CA VAL A 23 -4.26 2.77 0.68
C VAL A 23 -3.32 3.95 0.85
N THR A 24 -2.21 3.73 1.54
CA THR A 24 -1.09 4.68 1.60
C THR A 24 0.19 4.01 1.12
N VAL A 25 0.86 4.64 0.16
CA VAL A 25 2.14 4.23 -0.39
C VAL A 25 3.23 5.18 0.08
N LEU A 26 4.32 4.63 0.58
CA LEU A 26 5.55 5.34 0.92
C LEU A 26 6.65 4.92 -0.05
N ILE A 27 7.31 5.91 -0.66
CA ILE A 27 8.38 5.72 -1.64
C ILE A 27 9.59 6.55 -1.21
N GLU A 28 10.67 5.88 -0.85
CA GLU A 28 11.96 6.51 -0.65
C GLU A 28 12.56 6.93 -2.00
N GLN A 29 12.92 8.20 -2.11
CA GLN A 29 13.56 8.80 -3.27
C GLN A 29 15.09 8.65 -3.20
N PRO A 30 15.82 8.85 -4.32
CA PRO A 30 17.28 8.75 -4.33
C PRO A 30 18.00 9.70 -3.36
N ASP A 31 17.37 10.81 -2.99
CA ASP A 31 17.88 11.79 -2.02
C ASP A 31 17.56 11.43 -0.54
N GLY A 32 16.90 10.28 -0.32
CA GLY A 32 16.47 9.81 1.01
C GLY A 32 15.16 10.43 1.49
N SER A 33 14.53 11.34 0.73
CA SER A 33 13.21 11.86 1.07
C SER A 33 12.11 10.81 0.85
N ILE A 34 11.00 10.91 1.59
CA ILE A 34 9.87 9.99 1.46
C ILE A 34 8.71 10.71 0.76
N ALA A 35 8.32 10.21 -0.41
CA ALA A 35 7.07 10.57 -1.07
C ALA A 35 5.93 9.72 -0.51
N LYS A 36 4.82 10.38 -0.14
CA LYS A 36 3.60 9.74 0.36
C LYS A 36 2.46 9.94 -0.64
N HIS A 37 1.81 8.85 -1.01
CA HIS A 37 0.58 8.86 -1.81
C HIS A 37 -0.53 8.16 -1.06
N SER A 38 -1.68 8.78 -0.91
CA SER A 38 -2.86 8.15 -0.31
C SER A 38 -4.02 8.18 -1.29
N ARG A 39 -4.72 7.06 -1.43
CA ARG A 39 -5.87 6.92 -2.34
C ARG A 39 -6.85 5.90 -1.81
N GLU A 40 -8.12 6.15 -2.06
CA GLU A 40 -9.22 5.23 -1.76
C GLU A 40 -9.66 4.48 -3.01
N PHE A 41 -10.05 3.21 -2.80
CA PHE A 41 -10.64 2.37 -3.83
C PHE A 41 -11.89 1.68 -3.28
N GLY A 42 -12.87 1.42 -4.14
CA GLY A 42 -14.01 0.58 -3.78
C GLY A 42 -13.62 -0.88 -3.52
N GLY A 43 -14.51 -1.63 -2.87
CA GLY A 43 -14.33 -3.06 -2.56
C GLY A 43 -14.76 -4.02 -3.68
N PHE A 44 -15.24 -3.52 -4.83
CA PHE A 44 -15.67 -4.36 -5.93
C PHE A 44 -14.50 -4.75 -6.84
N LYS A 45 -14.65 -5.86 -7.57
CA LYS A 45 -13.61 -6.43 -8.45
C LYS A 45 -12.94 -5.41 -9.38
N ARG A 46 -13.71 -4.49 -9.97
CA ARG A 46 -13.17 -3.43 -10.85
C ARG A 46 -12.21 -2.51 -10.08
N ASP A 47 -12.60 -2.11 -8.88
CA ASP A 47 -11.86 -1.17 -8.06
C ASP A 47 -10.63 -1.86 -7.45
N CYS A 48 -10.72 -3.13 -7.06
CA CYS A 48 -9.55 -3.94 -6.66
C CYS A 48 -8.53 -4.08 -7.80
N ARG A 49 -8.97 -4.23 -9.07
CA ARG A 49 -8.06 -4.23 -10.23
C ARG A 49 -7.39 -2.87 -10.41
N ALA A 50 -8.13 -1.78 -10.25
CA ALA A 50 -7.58 -0.44 -10.33
C ALA A 50 -6.56 -0.17 -9.20
N LEU A 51 -6.84 -0.64 -7.98
CA LEU A 51 -5.92 -0.63 -6.85
C LEU A 51 -4.63 -1.37 -7.21
N ALA A 52 -4.75 -2.62 -7.68
CA ALA A 52 -3.59 -3.43 -8.03
C ALA A 52 -2.74 -2.78 -9.13
N GLN A 53 -3.38 -2.27 -10.19
CA GLN A 53 -2.70 -1.55 -11.25
C GLN A 53 -1.95 -0.33 -10.72
N TRP A 54 -2.59 0.47 -9.87
CA TRP A 54 -1.96 1.65 -9.27
C TRP A 54 -0.73 1.30 -8.42
N LEU A 55 -0.77 0.21 -7.65
CA LEU A 55 0.39 -0.28 -6.90
C LEU A 55 1.54 -0.74 -7.82
N VAL A 56 1.22 -1.38 -8.94
CA VAL A 56 2.19 -1.79 -9.96
C VAL A 56 2.84 -0.58 -10.64
N GLU A 57 2.05 0.43 -11.01
CA GLU A 57 2.55 1.69 -11.59
C GLU A 57 3.51 2.41 -10.63
N LEU A 58 3.22 2.36 -9.32
CA LEU A 58 4.10 2.89 -8.28
C LEU A 58 5.24 1.93 -7.92
N GLN A 59 5.39 0.79 -8.57
CA GLN A 59 6.42 -0.22 -8.33
C GLN A 59 6.54 -0.60 -6.84
N VAL A 60 5.40 -0.76 -6.17
CA VAL A 60 5.36 -1.18 -4.76
C VAL A 60 5.96 -2.58 -4.62
N GLN A 61 6.89 -2.75 -3.67
CA GLN A 61 7.62 -3.98 -3.43
C GLN A 61 6.94 -4.87 -2.38
N LEU A 62 6.35 -4.26 -1.36
CA LEU A 62 5.66 -4.95 -0.28
C LEU A 62 4.35 -4.24 0.03
N VAL A 63 3.29 -5.04 0.16
CA VAL A 63 1.99 -4.58 0.65
C VAL A 63 1.74 -5.22 2.01
N VAL A 64 1.40 -4.40 2.99
CA VAL A 64 0.89 -4.84 4.29
C VAL A 64 -0.60 -4.50 4.33
N MET A 65 -1.42 -5.47 4.72
CA MET A 65 -2.87 -5.31 4.77
C MET A 65 -3.35 -5.57 6.19
N GLU A 66 -4.24 -4.71 6.68
CA GLU A 66 -4.96 -4.88 7.93
C GLU A 66 -6.46 -4.94 7.65
N SER A 67 -7.18 -5.72 8.45
CA SER A 67 -8.63 -5.73 8.43
C SER A 67 -9.18 -6.13 9.78
N THR A 68 -10.25 -5.45 10.18
CA THR A 68 -11.06 -5.83 11.35
C THR A 68 -12.04 -6.97 11.05
N GLY A 69 -12.26 -7.31 9.77
CA GLY A 69 -13.12 -8.41 9.33
C GLY A 69 -12.35 -9.64 8.87
N ILE A 70 -13.01 -10.79 8.84
CA ILE A 70 -12.43 -12.04 8.32
C ILE A 70 -12.67 -12.13 6.82
N TYR A 71 -11.73 -11.60 6.02
CA TYR A 71 -11.76 -11.69 4.55
C TYR A 71 -10.88 -12.81 3.98
N TRP A 72 -9.99 -13.34 4.81
CA TRP A 72 -9.00 -14.36 4.43
C TRP A 72 -9.03 -15.47 5.49
N LYS A 73 -9.12 -16.72 5.04
CA LYS A 73 -8.95 -17.94 5.81
C LYS A 73 -8.08 -18.89 5.02
#